data_AF-A0A519V9L2-F1
#
_entry.id   AF-A0A519V9L2-F1
#
_cell.length_a   1.000
_cell.length_b   1.000
_cell.length_c   1.000
_cell.angle_alpha   90.00
_cell.angle_beta   90.00
_cell.angle_gamma   90.00
#
_symmetry.space_group_name_H-M   'P 1'
#
loop_
_entity.id
_entity.type
_entity.pdbx_description
1 polymer ?
#
loop_
_entity_poly.entity_id
_entity_poly.type
_entity_poly.pdbx_seq_one_letter_code
_entity_poly.pdbx_strand_id
1 'polypeptide(L)'
;MKHFITLSLLLAAPPLWAQTTPAPPSRASLAGTGQLRGSVQDAATHQPVEYATVLLLPATGTAPLASTTCDGQGRFELSKLPAGT
;
A
#
# COMPACT_ATOMS: atom_id res chain seq x y z
N MET A 1 37.64 -67.15 6.19
CA MET A 1 38.71 -66.30 5.64
C MET A 1 38.72 -66.34 4.11
N LYS A 2 38.01 -65.43 3.43
CA LYS A 2 38.43 -64.79 2.17
C LYS A 2 37.42 -63.67 1.85
N HIS A 3 37.90 -62.52 1.38
CA HIS A 3 37.08 -61.36 1.02
C HIS A 3 36.97 -61.23 -0.53
N PHE A 4 36.49 -60.06 -0.97
CA PHE A 4 36.36 -59.54 -2.34
C PHE A 4 35.01 -59.89 -3.03
N ILE A 5 34.04 -58.97 -3.15
CA ILE A 5 34.04 -57.62 -3.81
C ILE A 5 34.31 -57.84 -5.31
N THR A 6 33.49 -57.50 -6.30
CA THR A 6 32.67 -56.28 -6.58
C THR A 6 31.41 -56.75 -7.37
N LEU A 7 30.41 -55.99 -7.84
CA LEU A 7 30.13 -54.55 -7.97
C LEU A 7 28.60 -54.34 -8.02
N SER A 8 28.10 -53.26 -7.41
CA SER A 8 26.76 -52.70 -7.65
C SER A 8 26.88 -51.30 -8.22
N LEU A 9 26.09 -50.96 -9.25
CA LEU A 9 25.87 -49.57 -9.66
C LEU A 9 24.42 -49.39 -10.10
N LEU A 10 23.52 -49.27 -9.13
CA LEU A 10 22.12 -48.88 -9.37
C LEU A 10 22.00 -47.37 -9.20
N LEU A 11 21.41 -46.69 -10.19
CA LEU A 11 21.19 -45.25 -10.17
C LEU A 11 20.29 -44.85 -8.99
N ALA A 12 20.79 -43.98 -8.12
CA ALA A 12 20.01 -43.29 -7.11
C ALA A 12 20.09 -41.77 -7.36
N ALA A 13 19.09 -41.22 -8.07
CA ALA A 13 18.92 -39.78 -8.15
C ALA A 13 18.45 -39.26 -6.77
N PRO A 14 19.04 -38.18 -6.22
CA PRO A 14 18.60 -37.65 -4.94
C PRO A 14 17.18 -37.07 -5.08
N PRO A 15 16.26 -37.33 -4.13
CA PRO A 15 15.02 -36.59 -4.08
C PRO A 15 15.37 -35.14 -3.77
N LEU A 16 15.14 -34.25 -4.73
CA LEU A 16 15.08 -32.82 -4.48
C LEU A 16 13.87 -32.56 -3.58
N TRP A 17 14.09 -32.58 -2.27
CA TRP A 17 13.12 -32.07 -1.31
C TRP A 17 12.88 -30.61 -1.67
N ALA A 18 11.71 -30.34 -2.28
CA ALA A 18 11.25 -29.00 -2.59
C ALA A 18 10.98 -28.27 -1.27
N GLN A 19 12.03 -27.69 -0.69
CA GLN A 19 11.91 -26.84 0.48
C GLN A 19 11.30 -25.51 0.02
N THR A 20 9.96 -25.46 0.04
CA THR A 20 9.22 -24.21 0.08
C THR A 20 9.67 -23.48 1.35
N THR A 21 10.62 -22.57 1.21
CA THR A 21 10.93 -21.62 2.28
C THR A 21 9.64 -20.87 2.60
N PRO A 22 9.17 -20.89 3.87
CA PRO A 22 8.05 -20.05 4.25
C PRO A 22 8.39 -18.62 3.89
N ALA A 23 7.55 -17.97 3.09
CA ALA A 23 7.74 -16.56 2.78
C ALA A 23 7.83 -15.80 4.12
N PRO A 24 8.85 -14.93 4.31
CA PRO A 24 8.98 -14.20 5.56
C PRO A 24 7.67 -13.45 5.82
N PRO A 25 7.17 -13.41 7.07
CA PRO A 25 5.93 -12.73 7.38
C PRO A 25 6.04 -11.29 6.89
N SER A 26 5.18 -10.93 5.94
CA SER A 26 5.12 -9.57 5.43
C SER A 26 4.88 -8.66 6.62
N ARG A 27 5.90 -7.86 6.97
CA ARG A 27 5.79 -6.89 8.07
C ARG A 27 4.74 -5.89 7.62
N ALA A 28 3.51 -6.07 8.10
CA ALA A 28 2.45 -5.11 7.89
C ALA A 28 3.01 -3.75 8.32
N SER A 29 3.21 -2.87 7.34
CA SER A 29 3.67 -1.53 7.64
C SER A 29 2.64 -0.92 8.57
N LEU A 30 3.08 -0.42 9.73
CA LEU A 30 2.31 0.50 10.55
C LEU A 30 2.27 1.86 9.82
N ALA A 31 1.79 1.84 8.58
CA ALA A 31 1.46 2.99 7.77
C ALA A 31 0.23 3.65 8.41
N GLY A 32 0.48 4.42 9.47
CA GLY A 32 -0.52 5.27 10.08
C GLY A 32 -1.14 6.15 9.01
N THR A 33 -2.47 6.20 8.97
CA THR A 33 -3.16 6.99 7.98
C THR A 33 -3.11 8.48 8.31
N GLY A 34 -2.85 9.31 7.31
CA GLY A 34 -2.89 10.76 7.41
C GLY A 34 -4.30 11.36 7.44
N GLN A 35 -4.32 12.66 7.68
CA GLN A 35 -5.47 13.55 7.70
C GLN A 35 -5.07 14.82 6.92
N LEU A 36 -5.87 15.24 5.94
CA LEU A 36 -5.75 16.55 5.30
C LEU A 36 -6.95 17.41 5.69
N ARG A 37 -6.69 18.65 6.10
CA ARG A 37 -7.70 19.64 6.47
C ARG A 37 -7.36 20.98 5.86
N GLY A 38 -8.36 21.77 5.50
CA GLY A 38 -8.18 23.10 4.96
C GLY A 38 -9.49 23.86 4.83
N SER A 39 -9.43 25.00 4.15
CA SER A 39 -10.58 25.85 3.86
C SER A 39 -10.50 26.41 2.44
N VAL A 40 -11.65 26.50 1.77
CA VAL A 40 -11.82 27.15 0.47
C VAL A 40 -12.46 28.51 0.70
N GLN A 41 -11.85 29.56 0.14
CA GLN A 41 -12.31 30.94 0.22
C GLN A 41 -12.25 31.59 -1.16
N ASP A 42 -13.17 32.51 -1.42
CA ASP A 42 -13.11 33.36 -2.59
C ASP A 42 -11.91 34.32 -2.48
N ALA A 43 -11.18 34.49 -3.58
CA ALA A 43 -9.91 35.21 -3.57
C ALA A 43 -10.05 36.74 -3.55
N ALA A 44 -11.21 37.28 -3.95
CA ALA A 44 -11.46 38.72 -4.03
C ALA A 44 -12.15 39.27 -2.77
N THR A 45 -13.03 38.48 -2.17
CA THR A 45 -13.86 38.86 -1.02
C THR A 45 -13.42 38.23 0.30
N HIS A 46 -12.54 37.22 0.26
CA HIS A 46 -12.14 36.38 1.40
C HIS A 46 -13.31 35.66 2.10
N GLN A 47 -14.49 35.60 1.48
CA GLN A 47 -15.62 34.86 2.03
C GLN A 47 -15.41 33.34 1.86
N PRO A 48 -15.86 32.50 2.79
CA PRO A 48 -15.79 31.05 2.63
C PRO A 48 -16.64 30.56 1.46
N VAL A 49 -16.14 29.57 0.71
CA VAL A 49 -16.92 28.92 -0.35
C VAL A 49 -17.58 27.66 0.23
N GLU A 50 -18.83 27.80 0.65
CA GLU A 50 -19.62 26.67 1.13
C GLU A 50 -19.92 25.65 0.02
N TYR A 51 -20.06 24.38 0.40
CA TYR A 51 -20.43 23.26 -0.48
C TYR A 51 -19.53 23.02 -1.71
N ALA A 52 -18.33 23.63 -1.75
CA ALA A 52 -17.32 23.32 -2.76
C ALA A 52 -16.90 21.84 -2.70
N THR A 53 -16.83 21.17 -3.84
CA THR A 53 -16.33 19.79 -3.93
C THR A 53 -14.81 19.79 -4.04
N VAL A 54 -14.15 19.15 -3.09
CA VAL A 54 -12.69 18.97 -3.04
C VAL A 54 -12.35 17.53 -3.41
N LEU A 55 -11.43 17.35 -4.37
CA LEU A 55 -10.94 16.04 -4.80
C LEU A 55 -9.43 15.96 -4.55
N LEU A 56 -8.99 14.90 -3.89
CA LEU A 56 -7.58 14.55 -3.76
C LEU A 56 -7.19 13.67 -4.94
N LEU A 57 -6.27 14.15 -5.78
CA LEU A 57 -5.69 13.39 -6.88
C LEU A 57 -4.30 12.84 -6.49
N PRO A 58 -3.87 11.71 -7.05
CA PRO A 58 -2.48 11.27 -6.95
C PRO A 58 -1.54 12.19 -7.76
N ALA A 59 -0.25 12.20 -7.42
CA ALA A 59 0.76 12.94 -8.18
C ALA A 59 0.87 12.55 -9.67
N THR A 60 0.38 11.36 -10.06
CA THR A 60 0.27 10.93 -11.46
C THR A 60 -1.09 10.29 -11.76
N GLY A 61 -1.73 10.75 -12.83
CA GLY A 61 -3.09 10.32 -13.21
C GLY A 61 -4.19 11.27 -12.69
N THR A 62 -5.45 10.90 -12.96
CA THR A 62 -6.63 11.75 -12.70
C THR A 62 -7.73 11.07 -11.89
N ALA A 63 -7.55 9.82 -11.49
CA ALA A 63 -8.50 9.09 -10.65
C ALA A 63 -8.41 9.59 -9.20
N PRO A 64 -9.49 10.09 -8.57
CA PRO A 64 -9.43 10.60 -7.20
C PRO A 64 -9.13 9.51 -6.17
N LEU A 65 -8.24 9.81 -5.23
CA LEU A 65 -7.95 8.98 -4.05
C LEU A 65 -9.02 9.16 -2.96
N ALA A 66 -9.56 10.38 -2.84
CA ALA A 66 -10.63 10.73 -1.92
C ALA A 66 -11.36 11.99 -2.42
N SER A 67 -12.58 12.22 -1.94
CA SER A 67 -13.33 13.45 -2.16
C SER A 67 -14.14 13.83 -0.93
N THR A 68 -14.44 15.11 -0.80
CA THR A 68 -15.32 15.65 0.24
C THR A 68 -15.98 16.94 -0.24
N THR A 69 -16.99 17.40 0.50
CA THR A 69 -17.69 18.67 0.25
C THR A 69 -17.42 19.60 1.43
N CYS A 70 -17.17 20.87 1.15
CA CYS A 70 -16.94 21.88 2.18
C CYS A 70 -18.19 22.15 3.01
N ASP A 71 -18.00 22.45 4.30
CA ASP A 71 -19.07 22.91 5.20
C ASP A 71 -19.51 24.36 4.89
N GLY A 72 -20.53 24.85 5.61
CA GLY A 72 -21.02 26.24 5.53
C GLY A 72 -20.01 27.31 6.01
N GLN A 73 -18.77 26.92 6.30
CA GLN A 73 -17.63 27.77 6.65
C GLN A 73 -16.44 27.52 5.71
N GLY A 74 -16.69 26.88 4.56
CA GLY A 74 -15.70 26.55 3.53
C GLY A 74 -14.68 25.48 3.94
N ARG A 75 -14.83 24.83 5.09
CA ARG A 75 -13.82 23.90 5.64
C ARG A 75 -14.00 22.50 5.08
N PHE A 76 -12.91 21.79 4.91
CA PHE A 76 -12.92 20.39 4.49
C PHE A 76 -11.99 19.52 5.34
N GLU A 77 -12.34 18.23 5.45
CA GLU A 77 -11.52 17.19 6.07
C GLU A 77 -11.52 15.93 5.20
N LEU A 78 -10.34 15.37 4.99
CA LEU A 78 -10.09 14.13 4.26
C LEU A 78 -9.26 13.21 5.17
N SER A 79 -9.92 12.18 5.70
CA SER A 79 -9.36 11.25 6.68
C SER A 79 -8.90 9.94 6.07
N LYS A 80 -8.14 9.17 6.85
CA LYS A 80 -7.69 7.80 6.52
C LYS A 80 -6.82 7.73 5.26
N LEU A 81 -6.09 8.80 4.96
CA LEU A 81 -5.27 8.90 3.76
C LEU A 81 -4.01 8.01 3.87
N PRO A 82 -3.60 7.32 2.79
CA PRO A 82 -2.30 6.63 2.79
C PRO A 82 -1.16 7.65 2.87
N ALA A 83 -0.01 7.23 3.41
CA ALA A 83 1.21 8.03 3.34
C ALA A 83 1.67 8.17 1.87
N GLY A 84 2.01 9.39 1.46
CA GLY A 84 2.38 9.71 0.08
C GLY A 84 2.51 11.22 -0.14
N THR A 85 2.53 11.62 -1.41
CA THR A 85 2.60 13.00 -1.91
C THR A 85 1.64 13.17 -3.09
#